data_AF-A0A936XWV8-F1
#
_entry.id   AF-A0A936XWV8-F1
#
_cell.length_a   1.000
_cell.length_b   1.000
_cell.length_c   1.000
_cell.angle_alpha   90.00
_cell.angle_beta   90.00
_cell.angle_gamma   90.00
#
_symmetry.space_group_name_H-M   'P 1'
#
loop_
_entity.id
_entity.type
_entity.pdbx_description
1 polymer ?
#
loop_
_entity_poly.entity_id
_entity_poly.type
_entity_poly.pdbx_seq_one_letter_code
_entity_poly.pdbx_strand_id
1 'polypeptide(L)'
;MITKFLAEKSIITSIFSFYSRKPGNEYIVTLEDTVVACLHYEDMQQLLKKHPTYNYIIRDITEKYLYFLEIKLYNMRKPLAEDRYNFFIKHFPHLLQRIALKDIASYLGMSVETLSRVRRRYRKTH
;
A
#
# COMPACT_ATOMS: atom_id res chain seq x y z
N MET A 1 12.57 0.46 3.68
CA MET A 1 11.47 1.45 3.80
C MET A 1 10.19 0.77 3.39
N ILE A 2 9.11 0.91 4.15
CA ILE A 2 7.81 0.32 3.79
C ILE A 2 7.10 1.22 2.80
N THR A 3 6.63 0.66 1.68
CA THR A 3 6.00 1.44 0.62
C THR A 3 4.49 1.28 0.57
N LYS A 4 3.91 0.19 1.10
CA LYS A 4 2.48 -0.09 1.02
C LYS A 4 2.04 -0.93 2.23
N PHE A 5 0.79 -0.74 2.65
CA PHE A 5 0.08 -1.67 3.51
C PHE A 5 -1.22 -2.07 2.84
N LEU A 6 -1.56 -3.35 2.96
CA LEU A 6 -2.70 -3.96 2.27
C LEU A 6 -3.39 -4.89 3.26
N ALA A 7 -4.71 -4.84 3.27
CA ALA A 7 -5.56 -5.69 4.10
C ALA A 7 -6.15 -6.83 3.25
N GLU A 8 -6.97 -7.66 3.88
CA GLU A 8 -7.79 -8.67 3.20
C GLU A 8 -8.51 -8.12 1.94
N LYS A 9 -8.67 -8.98 0.93
CA LYS A 9 -9.31 -8.67 -0.38
C LYS A 9 -8.57 -7.62 -1.22
N SER A 10 -7.35 -7.24 -0.84
CA SER A 10 -6.49 -6.38 -1.66
C SER A 10 -5.71 -7.20 -2.69
N ILE A 11 -5.42 -6.59 -3.84
CA ILE A 11 -4.52 -7.16 -4.85
C ILE A 11 -3.14 -6.54 -4.66
N ILE A 12 -2.10 -7.38 -4.67
CA ILE A 12 -0.71 -6.94 -4.58
C ILE A 12 0.12 -7.53 -5.71
N THR A 13 0.96 -6.70 -6.29
CA THR A 13 2.03 -7.14 -7.18
C THR A 13 3.14 -6.09 -7.21
N SER A 14 4.35 -6.52 -7.53
CA SER A 14 5.39 -5.59 -7.98
C SER A 14 5.10 -5.25 -9.43
N ILE A 15 4.49 -4.09 -9.69
CA ILE A 15 4.14 -3.65 -11.05
C ILE A 15 5.37 -3.65 -11.95
N PHE A 16 6.49 -3.11 -11.45
CA PHE A 16 7.75 -3.13 -12.20
C PHE A 16 8.13 -4.56 -12.58
N SER A 17 8.20 -5.48 -11.61
CA SER A 17 8.60 -6.86 -11.88
C SER A 17 7.63 -7.58 -12.81
N PHE A 18 6.33 -7.41 -12.58
CA PHE A 18 5.27 -8.09 -13.29
C PHE A 18 5.27 -7.77 -14.78
N TYR A 19 5.37 -6.47 -15.14
CA TYR A 19 5.34 -6.03 -16.53
C TYR A 19 6.72 -6.05 -17.21
N SER A 20 7.80 -5.73 -16.49
CA SER A 20 9.15 -5.75 -17.09
C SER A 20 9.75 -7.16 -17.19
N ARG A 21 9.15 -8.14 -16.49
CA ARG A 21 9.64 -9.52 -16.36
C ARG A 21 11.05 -9.60 -15.77
N LYS A 22 11.44 -8.61 -14.97
CA LYS A 22 12.71 -8.54 -14.23
C LYS A 22 12.47 -8.66 -12.73
N PRO A 23 13.48 -9.02 -11.92
CA PRO A 23 13.35 -8.98 -10.46
C PRO A 23 12.90 -7.60 -9.98
N GLY A 24 11.97 -7.57 -9.02
CA GLY A 24 11.49 -6.34 -8.42
C GLY A 24 12.48 -5.75 -7.42
N ASN A 25 12.34 -4.45 -7.14
CA ASN A 25 13.13 -3.76 -6.11
C ASN A 25 12.46 -3.76 -4.72
N GLU A 26 11.37 -4.52 -4.57
CA GLU A 26 10.54 -4.56 -3.36
C GLU A 26 10.33 -6.01 -2.93
N TYR A 27 10.25 -6.22 -1.61
CA TYR A 27 9.82 -7.48 -1.01
C TYR A 27 8.39 -7.35 -0.51
N ILE A 28 7.64 -8.46 -0.59
CA ILE A 28 6.31 -8.58 0.00
C ILE A 28 6.46 -9.47 1.23
N VAL A 29 5.98 -8.98 2.38
CA VAL A 29 6.07 -9.67 3.66
C VAL A 29 4.70 -9.68 4.31
N THR A 30 4.31 -10.80 4.88
CA THR A 30 3.09 -10.96 5.66
C THR A 30 3.33 -10.52 7.10
N LEU A 31 2.48 -9.64 7.64
CA LEU A 31 2.59 -9.14 9.02
C LEU A 31 1.83 -10.01 10.03
N GLU A 32 0.95 -10.87 9.54
CA GLU A 32 0.12 -11.81 10.29
C GLU A 32 -0.13 -13.05 9.41
N ASP A 33 -0.73 -14.09 9.98
CA ASP A 33 -1.08 -15.31 9.23
C ASP A 33 -2.00 -14.96 8.06
N THR A 34 -1.53 -15.23 6.84
CA THR A 34 -2.18 -14.74 5.61
C THR A 34 -2.36 -15.88 4.61
N VAL A 35 -3.54 -15.94 4.00
CA VAL A 35 -3.81 -16.80 2.84
C VAL A 35 -3.86 -15.90 1.60
N VAL A 36 -3.15 -16.29 0.55
CA VAL A 36 -3.10 -15.57 -0.72
C VAL A 36 -3.51 -16.47 -1.88
N ALA A 37 -4.22 -15.89 -2.84
CA ALA A 37 -4.40 -16.48 -4.16
C ALA A 37 -3.34 -15.89 -5.10
N CYS A 38 -2.61 -16.77 -5.80
CA CYS A 38 -1.56 -16.38 -6.73
C CYS A 38 -2.03 -16.56 -8.17
N LEU A 39 -1.73 -15.59 -9.03
CA LEU A 39 -1.94 -15.66 -10.48
C LEU A 39 -0.60 -15.38 -11.16
N HIS A 40 -0.10 -16.35 -11.94
CA HIS A 40 1.13 -16.13 -12.70
C HIS A 40 0.85 -15.22 -13.91
N TYR A 41 1.90 -14.53 -14.35
CA TYR A 41 1.81 -13.63 -15.49
C TYR A 41 1.29 -14.33 -16.75
N GLU A 42 1.81 -15.52 -17.08
CA GLU A 42 1.41 -16.23 -18.30
C GLU A 42 -0.07 -16.64 -18.25
N ASP A 43 -0.55 -17.08 -17.08
CA ASP A 43 -1.97 -17.41 -16.88
C ASP A 43 -2.86 -16.17 -17.07
N MET A 44 -2.43 -15.02 -16.54
CA MET A 44 -3.12 -13.76 -16.75
C MET A 44 -3.15 -13.37 -18.24
N GLN A 45 -2.02 -13.47 -18.96
CA GLN A 45 -1.98 -13.13 -20.39
C GLN A 45 -2.88 -14.06 -21.22
N GLN A 46 -2.87 -15.37 -20.92
CA GLN A 46 -3.76 -16.32 -21.58
C GLN A 46 -5.23 -16.03 -21.30
N LEU A 47 -5.57 -15.71 -20.05
CA LEU A 47 -6.93 -15.33 -19.65
C LEU A 47 -7.41 -14.10 -20.43
N LEU A 48 -6.60 -13.05 -20.49
CA LEU A 48 -6.96 -11.80 -21.17
C LEU A 48 -7.06 -11.97 -22.69
N LYS A 49 -6.24 -12.85 -23.29
CA LYS A 49 -6.33 -13.18 -24.71
C LYS A 49 -7.60 -13.97 -25.03
N LYS A 50 -7.93 -14.96 -24.19
CA LYS A 50 -9.10 -15.83 -24.39
C LYS A 50 -10.42 -15.10 -24.10
N HIS A 51 -10.41 -14.21 -23.12
CA HIS A 51 -11.59 -13.48 -22.67
C HIS A 51 -11.28 -11.97 -22.56
N PRO A 52 -11.34 -11.22 -23.67
CA PRO A 52 -10.97 -9.81 -23.70
C PRO A 52 -11.79 -8.91 -22.77
N THR A 53 -12.99 -9.33 -22.36
CA THR A 53 -13.83 -8.62 -21.39
C THR A 53 -13.16 -8.44 -20.03
N TYR A 54 -12.24 -9.34 -19.63
CA TYR A 54 -11.49 -9.18 -18.38
C TYR A 54 -10.51 -8.00 -18.40
N ASN A 55 -10.19 -7.44 -19.57
CA ASN A 55 -9.40 -6.21 -19.66
C ASN A 55 -10.09 -5.03 -18.96
N TYR A 56 -11.43 -4.99 -18.91
CA TYR A 56 -12.15 -3.95 -18.16
C TYR A 56 -11.87 -4.03 -16.66
N ILE A 57 -11.79 -5.24 -16.11
CA ILE A 57 -11.48 -5.48 -14.69
C ILE A 57 -10.03 -5.07 -14.40
N ILE A 58 -9.08 -5.49 -15.23
CA ILE A 58 -7.67 -5.11 -15.05
C ILE A 58 -7.48 -3.59 -15.17
N ARG A 59 -8.22 -2.94 -16.08
CA ARG A 59 -8.21 -1.48 -16.22
C ARG A 59 -8.71 -0.80 -14.96
N ASP A 60 -9.87 -1.20 -14.43
CA ASP A 60 -10.43 -0.64 -13.19
C ASP A 60 -9.46 -0.82 -12.00
N ILE A 61 -8.84 -1.99 -11.85
CA ILE A 61 -7.82 -2.24 -10.82
C ILE A 61 -6.62 -1.30 -10.99
N THR A 62 -6.14 -1.13 -12.23
CA THR A 62 -4.99 -0.29 -12.54
C THR A 62 -5.29 1.20 -12.29
N GLU A 63 -6.48 1.67 -12.67
CA GLU A 63 -6.94 3.04 -12.43
C GLU A 63 -7.02 3.34 -10.92
N LYS A 64 -7.63 2.45 -10.13
CA LYS A 64 -7.68 2.57 -8.67
C LYS A 64 -6.29 2.59 -8.04
N TYR A 65 -5.38 1.75 -8.53
CA TYR A 65 -4.00 1.73 -8.06
C TYR A 65 -3.26 3.03 -8.42
N LEU A 66 -3.47 3.58 -9.61
CA LEU A 66 -2.87 4.85 -10.02
C LEU A 66 -3.37 6.02 -9.17
N TYR A 67 -4.67 6.09 -8.93
CA TYR A 67 -5.28 7.06 -8.01
C TYR A 67 -4.67 6.97 -6.60
N PHE A 68 -4.52 5.76 -6.08
CA PHE A 68 -3.87 5.54 -4.79
C PHE A 68 -2.41 6.02 -4.77
N LEU A 69 -1.63 5.75 -5.83
CA LEU A 69 -0.26 6.22 -5.96
C LEU A 69 -0.18 7.74 -5.96
N GLU A 70 -1.07 8.42 -6.68
CA GLU A 70 -1.11 9.87 -6.73
C GLU A 70 -1.34 10.48 -5.35
N ILE A 71 -2.36 9.99 -4.63
CA ILE A 71 -2.63 10.44 -3.26
C ILE A 71 -1.43 10.18 -2.35
N LYS A 72 -0.82 9.00 -2.45
CA LYS A 72 0.35 8.65 -1.65
C LYS A 72 1.53 9.61 -1.92
N LEU A 73 1.83 9.87 -3.18
CA LEU A 73 2.90 10.81 -3.58
C LEU A 73 2.63 12.21 -3.05
N TYR A 74 1.38 12.67 -3.14
CA TYR A 74 0.98 13.95 -2.55
C TYR A 74 1.18 13.97 -1.03
N ASN A 75 0.81 12.89 -0.33
CA ASN A 75 0.98 12.81 1.11
C ASN A 75 2.45 12.81 1.55
N MET A 76 3.31 12.07 0.84
CA MET A 76 4.75 12.00 1.12
C MET A 76 5.44 13.36 1.01
N ARG A 77 4.92 14.28 0.18
CA ARG A 77 5.44 15.64 0.01
C ARG A 77 5.03 16.60 1.12
N LYS A 78 4.11 16.22 2.01
CA LYS A 78 3.67 17.10 3.09
C LYS A 78 4.81 17.33 4.08
N PRO A 79 5.13 18.60 4.43
CA PRO A 79 6.29 18.91 5.28
C PRO A 79 6.08 18.43 6.72
N LEU A 80 4.87 18.59 7.26
CA LEU A 80 4.59 18.31 8.66
C LEU A 80 4.30 16.82 8.89
N ALA A 81 4.95 16.26 9.92
CA ALA A 81 4.73 14.88 10.35
C ALA A 81 3.28 14.63 10.79
N GLU A 82 2.63 15.64 11.38
CA GLU A 82 1.23 15.59 11.81
C GLU A 82 0.29 15.39 10.61
N ASP A 83 0.52 16.08 9.49
CA ASP A 83 -0.32 15.92 8.29
C ASP A 83 -0.17 14.56 7.63
N ARG A 84 1.05 13.99 7.66
CA ARG A 84 1.31 12.62 7.18
C ARG A 84 0.58 11.60 8.05
N TYR A 85 0.63 11.77 9.37
CA TYR A 85 -0.11 10.91 10.30
C TYR A 85 -1.63 11.04 10.17
N ASN A 86 -2.16 12.26 10.07
CA ASN A 86 -3.59 12.53 9.90
C ASN A 86 -4.15 11.91 8.62
N PHE A 87 -3.35 11.91 7.56
CA PHE A 87 -3.69 11.18 6.35
C PHE A 87 -3.71 9.67 6.56
N PHE A 88 -2.70 9.12 7.23
CA PHE A 88 -2.62 7.69 7.49
C PHE A 88 -3.84 7.17 8.26
N ILE A 89 -4.23 7.84 9.35
CA ILE A 89 -5.39 7.44 10.15
C ILE A 89 -6.71 7.56 9.37
N LYS A 90 -6.81 8.53 8.45
CA LYS A 90 -8.01 8.73 7.63
C LYS A 90 -8.16 7.64 6.56
N HIS A 91 -7.06 7.24 5.92
CA HIS A 91 -7.08 6.30 4.81
C HIS A 91 -6.89 4.83 5.23
N PHE A 92 -6.25 4.59 6.38
CA PHE A 92 -5.96 3.26 6.90
C PHE A 92 -6.38 3.07 8.37
N PRO A 93 -7.60 3.47 8.77
CA PRO A 93 -8.02 3.39 10.18
C PRO A 93 -7.99 1.96 10.71
N HIS A 94 -8.37 0.99 9.87
CA HIS A 94 -8.42 -0.44 10.20
C HIS A 94 -7.04 -1.08 10.38
N LEU A 95 -5.95 -0.43 9.94
CA LEU A 95 -4.60 -0.97 10.05
C LEU A 95 -3.83 -0.44 11.26
N LEU A 96 -4.33 0.61 11.92
CA LEU A 96 -3.63 1.28 13.03
C LEU A 96 -3.30 0.38 14.22
N GLN A 97 -4.12 -0.64 14.48
CA GLN A 97 -3.93 -1.56 15.58
C GLN A 97 -3.20 -2.86 15.16
N ARG A 98 -3.13 -3.14 13.86
CA ARG A 98 -2.50 -4.35 13.31
C ARG A 98 -1.02 -4.17 12.99
N ILE A 99 -0.58 -2.92 12.77
CA ILE A 99 0.79 -2.63 12.32
C ILE A 99 1.63 -2.10 13.49
N ALA A 100 2.86 -2.59 13.61
CA ALA A 100 3.83 -2.09 14.58
C ALA A 100 4.18 -0.61 14.31
N LEU A 101 4.40 0.16 15.39
CA LEU A 101 4.68 1.60 15.29
C LEU A 101 5.92 1.90 14.42
N LYS A 102 6.94 1.04 14.46
CA LYS A 102 8.16 1.14 13.64
C LYS A 102 7.86 1.10 12.14
N ASP A 103 6.88 0.30 11.74
CA ASP A 103 6.53 0.06 10.35
C ASP A 103 5.70 1.24 9.82
N ILE A 104 4.78 1.75 10.64
CA ILE A 104 4.06 3.00 10.35
C ILE A 104 5.05 4.17 10.22
N ALA A 105 6.03 4.29 11.11
CA ALA A 105 7.04 5.34 11.04
C ALA A 105 7.87 5.25 9.75
N SER A 106 8.28 4.03 9.37
CA SER A 106 8.98 3.77 8.10
C SER A 106 8.14 4.17 6.89
N TYR A 107 6.85 3.83 6.89
CA TYR A 107 5.93 4.19 5.81
C TYR A 107 5.72 5.70 5.67
N LEU A 108 5.63 6.42 6.80
CA LEU A 108 5.43 7.86 6.81
C LEU A 108 6.73 8.68 6.67
N GLY A 109 7.87 8.02 6.49
CA GLY A 109 9.17 8.67 6.34
C GLY A 109 9.53 9.53 7.56
N MET A 110 9.34 9.03 8.77
CA MET A 110 9.70 9.72 10.02
C MET A 110 10.29 8.75 11.05
N SER A 111 10.94 9.30 12.08
CA SER A 111 11.46 8.49 13.18
C SER A 111 10.32 7.96 14.07
N VAL A 112 10.56 6.85 14.78
CA VAL A 112 9.57 6.24 15.69
C VAL A 112 9.22 7.21 16.84
N GLU A 113 10.20 7.96 17.34
CA GLU A 113 10.04 8.97 18.39
C GLU A 113 9.18 10.13 17.90
N THR A 114 9.36 10.54 16.64
CA THR A 114 8.55 11.59 16.02
C THR A 114 7.10 11.14 15.88
N LEU A 115 6.87 9.93 15.37
CA LEU A 115 5.53 9.36 15.29
C LEU A 115 4.87 9.21 16.66
N SER A 116 5.62 8.76 17.67
CA SER A 116 5.12 8.64 19.05
C SER A 116 4.66 9.99 19.61
N ARG A 117 5.44 11.06 19.41
CA ARG A 117 5.06 12.43 19.81
C ARG A 117 3.81 12.92 19.09
N VAL A 118 3.72 12.73 17.77
CA VAL A 118 2.55 13.13 16.96
C VAL A 118 1.29 12.39 17.43
N ARG A 119 1.38 11.08 17.62
CA ARG A 119 0.26 10.24 18.10
C ARG A 119 -0.22 10.65 19.50
N ARG A 120 0.70 11.03 20.39
CA ARG A 120 0.35 11.53 21.73
C ARG A 120 -0.40 12.87 21.67
N ARG A 121 0.01 13.79 20.79
CA ARG A 121 -0.72 15.06 20.58
C ARG A 121 -2.11 14.82 20.01
N TYR A 122 -2.21 13.97 18.99
CA TYR A 122 -3.47 13.64 18.34
C TYR A 122 -4.54 13.16 19.34
N ARG A 123 -4.18 12.26 20.27
CA ARG A 123 -5.03 11.75 21.37
C ARG A 123 -5.41 12.77 22.45
N LYS A 124 -4.75 13.92 22.51
CA LYS A 124 -5.10 15.00 23.47
C LYS A 124 -6.09 15.97 22.85
N THR A 125 -6.10 16.07 21.52
CA THR A 125 -6.95 16.98 20.76
C THR A 125 -8.30 16.35 20.38
N HIS A 126 -8.40 15.02 20.39
CA HIS A 126 -9.59 14.20 20.12
C HIS A 126 -9.71 13.13 21.19
#